data_AF-A0A348ZYY0-F1
#
_entry.id   AF-A0A348ZYY0-F1
#
_cell.length_a   1.000
_cell.length_b   1.000
_cell.length_c   1.000
_cell.angle_alpha   90.00
_cell.angle_beta   90.00
_cell.angle_gamma   90.00
#
_symmetry.space_group_name_H-M   'P 1'
#
loop_
_entity.id
_entity.type
_entity.pdbx_description
1 polymer ?
#
loop_
_entity_poly.entity_id
_entity_poly.type
_entity_poly.pdbx_seq_one_letter_code
_entity_poly.pdbx_strand_id
1 'polypeptide(L)'
;MGSIPGSVSYVVSQREDRVPSHKRTTKFLLKEVPMEKQAVTRTLPEAVRVIKEMNLGSAEEWTGDYRETARTTVANVLKEQMEKRVASHLSRVFQKGIPDRRNGSHIRHVLTELGTIILSIPRTRLFSPKGIIAAYTRRIREIDHLIIACFLLGLSTRKVGVALCGLLGEQISPQTVSRVLPQ
;
A
#
# COMPACT_ATOMS: atom_id res chain seq x y z
N MET A 1 21.45 50.28 28.07
CA MET A 1 21.46 50.11 26.61
C MET A 1 21.09 48.67 26.30
N GLY A 2 20.10 48.47 25.41
CA GLY A 2 19.72 47.14 24.91
C GLY A 2 18.25 46.79 25.12
N SER A 3 17.35 47.51 24.44
CA SER A 3 15.92 47.21 24.36
C SER A 3 15.67 46.05 23.37
N ILE A 4 14.85 45.07 23.76
CA ILE A 4 14.30 44.03 22.88
C ILE A 4 12.87 44.46 22.51
N PRO A 5 12.47 44.52 21.23
CA PRO A 5 11.10 44.88 20.87
C PRO A 5 10.19 43.65 20.67
N GLY A 6 8.97 43.75 21.22
CA GLY A 6 7.76 43.44 20.45
C GLY A 6 7.16 42.04 20.57
N SER A 7 6.44 41.79 21.66
CA SER A 7 5.37 40.78 21.72
C SER A 7 4.14 41.27 20.95
N VAL A 8 3.84 40.66 19.80
CA VAL A 8 2.60 40.93 19.05
C VAL A 8 1.46 40.14 19.66
N SER A 9 0.57 40.86 20.35
CA SER A 9 -0.72 40.37 20.83
C SER A 9 -1.73 40.42 19.69
N TYR A 10 -2.31 39.30 19.29
CA TYR A 10 -3.45 39.28 18.36
C TYR A 10 -4.76 39.34 19.13
N VAL A 11 -5.49 40.43 18.93
CA VAL A 11 -6.82 40.71 19.45
C VAL A 11 -7.84 39.80 18.75
N VAL A 12 -8.60 39.03 19.53
CA VAL A 12 -9.75 38.25 19.07
C VAL A 12 -10.93 39.20 18.86
N SER A 13 -11.28 39.48 17.60
CA SER A 13 -12.52 40.18 17.23
C SER A 13 -13.59 39.16 16.88
N GLN A 14 -14.53 38.96 17.79
CA GLN A 14 -15.78 38.22 17.57
C GLN A 14 -16.63 38.94 16.52
N ARG A 15 -16.87 38.31 15.37
CA ARG A 15 -18.02 38.60 14.50
C ARG A 15 -18.68 37.29 14.12
N GLU A 16 -19.91 37.16 14.59
CA GLU A 16 -20.78 36.02 14.41
C GLU A 16 -21.59 36.24 13.14
N ASP A 17 -21.19 35.60 12.04
CA ASP A 17 -21.94 35.62 10.78
C ASP A 17 -22.20 34.19 10.29
N ARG A 18 -23.36 33.69 10.71
CA ARG A 18 -24.33 32.85 9.96
C ARG A 18 -23.73 31.96 8.84
N VAL A 19 -23.61 30.67 9.13
CA VAL A 19 -23.19 29.60 8.22
C VAL A 19 -24.11 29.49 6.98
N PRO A 20 -23.60 29.63 5.74
CA PRO A 20 -24.36 29.29 4.55
C PRO A 20 -24.30 27.78 4.31
N SER A 21 -25.47 27.14 4.31
CA SER A 21 -25.67 25.79 3.76
C SER A 21 -25.39 25.83 2.25
N HIS A 22 -24.27 25.24 1.83
CA HIS A 22 -24.00 24.96 0.42
C HIS A 22 -23.53 23.53 0.26
N LYS A 23 -24.42 22.71 -0.30
CA LYS A 23 -24.16 21.37 -0.82
C LYS A 23 -23.02 21.45 -1.84
N ARG A 24 -21.77 21.25 -1.41
CA ARG A 24 -20.66 21.00 -2.34
C ARG A 24 -20.69 19.54 -2.74
N THR A 25 -21.37 19.28 -3.84
CA THR A 25 -21.12 18.12 -4.69
C THR A 25 -19.63 18.10 -5.02
N THR A 26 -18.87 17.22 -4.38
CA THR A 26 -17.53 16.84 -4.83
C THR A 26 -17.68 15.97 -6.06
N LYS A 27 -18.04 16.60 -7.18
CA LYS A 27 -17.76 16.12 -8.54
C LYS A 27 -16.25 16.27 -8.75
N PHE A 28 -15.45 15.50 -8.01
CA PHE A 28 -14.09 15.24 -8.44
C PHE A 28 -14.22 14.36 -9.67
N LEU A 29 -13.92 14.99 -10.80
CA LEU A 29 -13.85 14.46 -12.15
C LEU A 29 -13.36 12.99 -12.15
N LEU A 30 -14.30 12.04 -12.09
CA LEU A 30 -14.15 10.77 -12.79
C LEU A 30 -14.24 11.17 -14.26
N LYS A 31 -13.11 11.59 -14.82
CA LYS A 31 -12.96 11.66 -16.27
C LYS A 31 -13.15 10.20 -16.70
N GLU A 32 -14.31 9.88 -17.26
CA GLU A 32 -14.48 8.60 -17.94
C GLU A 32 -13.42 8.58 -19.03
N VAL A 33 -12.31 7.88 -18.77
CA VAL A 33 -11.36 7.53 -19.82
C VAL A 33 -12.13 6.53 -20.67
N PRO A 34 -12.49 6.88 -21.92
CA PRO A 34 -13.13 5.92 -22.80
C PRO A 34 -12.11 4.81 -22.97
N MET A 35 -12.43 3.62 -22.48
CA MET A 35 -11.61 2.43 -22.69
C MET A 35 -11.81 2.07 -24.17
N GLU A 36 -10.97 2.63 -25.04
CA GLU A 36 -10.98 2.34 -26.48
C GLU A 36 -10.94 0.83 -26.67
N LYS A 37 -11.84 0.30 -27.50
CA LYS A 37 -11.99 -1.13 -27.82
C LYS A 37 -10.74 -1.75 -28.50
N GLN A 38 -9.62 -1.03 -28.54
CA GLN A 38 -8.37 -1.37 -29.20
C GLN A 38 -7.34 -2.05 -28.29
N ALA A 39 -7.60 -2.21 -26.98
CA ALA A 39 -6.65 -2.85 -26.06
C ALA A 39 -6.55 -4.39 -26.18
N VAL A 40 -6.94 -4.97 -27.31
CA VAL A 40 -6.74 -6.39 -27.61
C VAL A 40 -5.98 -6.50 -28.92
N THR A 41 -4.66 -6.59 -28.83
CA THR A 41 -3.81 -6.89 -29.99
C THR A 41 -4.19 -8.27 -30.51
N ARG A 42 -4.51 -8.35 -31.81
CA ARG A 42 -5.04 -9.59 -32.41
C ARG A 42 -3.91 -10.54 -32.80
N THR A 43 -2.69 -10.01 -32.92
CA THR A 43 -1.52 -10.77 -33.37
C THR A 43 -0.30 -10.50 -32.48
N LEU A 44 0.55 -11.50 -32.32
CA LEU A 44 1.81 -11.40 -31.57
C LEU A 44 2.77 -10.32 -32.12
N PRO A 45 2.94 -10.16 -33.46
CA PRO A 45 3.81 -9.11 -34.01
C PRO A 45 3.31 -7.68 -33.73
N GLU A 46 1.98 -7.49 -33.73
CA GLU A 46 1.35 -6.23 -33.34
C GLU A 46 1.59 -5.94 -31.86
N ALA A 47 1.42 -6.94 -30.99
CA ALA A 47 1.74 -6.82 -29.57
C ALA A 47 3.21 -6.43 -29.32
N VAL A 48 4.15 -7.08 -30.01
CA VAL A 48 5.58 -6.76 -29.90
C VAL A 48 5.88 -5.35 -30.39
N ARG A 49 5.20 -4.88 -31.45
CA ARG A 49 5.37 -3.51 -31.97
C ARG A 49 4.86 -2.48 -30.96
N VAL A 50 3.66 -2.68 -30.39
CA VAL A 50 3.10 -1.82 -29.34
C VAL A 50 4.01 -1.78 -28.11
N ILE A 51 4.52 -2.93 -27.65
CA ILE A 51 5.47 -3.02 -26.52
C ILE A 51 6.75 -2.22 -26.81
N LYS A 52 7.25 -2.29 -28.04
CA LYS A 52 8.45 -1.55 -28.48
C LYS A 52 8.20 -0.04 -28.57
N GLU A 53 7.02 0.36 -29.06
CA GLU A 53 6.58 1.77 -29.10
C GLU A 53 6.35 2.35 -27.71
N MET A 54 5.92 1.54 -26.75
CA MET A 54 5.77 1.93 -25.34
C MET A 54 7.10 2.22 -24.61
N ASN A 55 8.25 2.09 -25.29
CA ASN A 55 9.59 2.42 -24.79
C ASN A 55 9.90 1.86 -23.39
N LEU A 56 9.53 0.59 -23.16
CA LEU A 56 9.74 -0.12 -21.88
C LEU A 56 11.22 -0.37 -21.54
N GLY A 57 12.15 -0.10 -22.47
CA GLY A 57 13.59 -0.34 -22.30
C GLY A 57 14.35 0.68 -21.45
N SER A 58 13.73 1.81 -21.09
CA SER A 58 14.33 2.82 -20.18
C SER A 58 13.86 2.69 -18.73
N ALA A 59 13.04 1.67 -18.42
CA ALA A 59 12.51 1.45 -17.08
C ALA A 59 13.57 0.94 -16.08
N GLU A 60 14.59 0.22 -16.54
CA GLU A 60 15.63 -0.36 -15.68
C GLU A 60 16.40 0.70 -14.87
N GLU A 61 16.67 1.88 -15.42
CA GLU A 61 17.57 2.87 -14.83
C GLU A 61 16.92 3.70 -13.70
N TRP A 62 15.60 3.86 -13.70
CA TRP A 62 14.87 4.62 -12.68
C TRP A 62 14.10 3.75 -11.68
N THR A 63 13.66 2.56 -12.08
CA THR A 63 12.73 1.76 -11.25
C THR A 63 13.42 0.85 -10.24
N GLY A 64 14.68 0.44 -10.49
CA GLY A 64 15.43 -0.47 -9.63
C GLY A 64 15.70 0.13 -8.24
N ASP A 65 16.35 1.30 -8.21
CA ASP A 65 16.80 1.95 -6.97
C ASP A 65 15.63 2.47 -6.11
N TYR A 66 14.61 3.06 -6.75
CA TYR A 66 13.42 3.57 -6.06
C TYR A 66 12.62 2.45 -5.37
N ARG A 67 12.32 1.36 -6.07
CA ARG A 67 11.44 0.30 -5.52
C ARG A 67 12.11 -0.46 -4.39
N GLU A 68 13.41 -0.71 -4.49
CA GLU A 68 14.16 -1.34 -3.41
C GLU A 68 14.25 -0.43 -2.17
N THR A 69 14.58 0.84 -2.37
CA THR A 69 14.63 1.83 -1.29
C THR A 69 13.25 1.98 -0.64
N ALA A 70 12.19 2.10 -1.43
CA ALA A 70 10.82 2.22 -0.91
C ALA A 70 10.40 0.99 -0.11
N ARG A 71 10.65 -0.23 -0.61
CA ARG A 71 10.36 -1.48 0.14
C ARG A 71 11.10 -1.51 1.47
N THR A 72 12.37 -1.14 1.48
CA THR A 72 13.21 -1.14 2.69
C THR A 72 12.73 -0.10 3.70
N THR A 73 12.45 1.12 3.26
CA THR A 73 11.93 2.19 4.12
C THR A 73 10.58 1.82 4.71
N VAL A 74 9.65 1.32 3.90
CA VAL A 74 8.33 0.86 4.38
C VAL A 74 8.50 -0.27 5.39
N ALA A 75 9.36 -1.26 5.12
CA ALA A 75 9.63 -2.34 6.06
C ALA A 75 10.15 -1.83 7.41
N ASN A 76 11.09 -0.88 7.38
CA ASN A 76 11.69 -0.29 8.57
C ASN A 76 10.69 0.52 9.39
N VAL A 77 9.88 1.37 8.75
CA VAL A 77 8.84 2.16 9.42
C VAL A 77 7.81 1.24 10.08
N LEU A 78 7.35 0.21 9.36
CA LEU A 78 6.41 -0.76 9.91
C LEU A 78 7.01 -1.54 11.08
N LYS A 79 8.28 -1.95 10.97
CA LYS A 79 9.02 -2.61 12.06
C LYS A 79 9.09 -1.72 13.29
N GLU A 80 9.50 -0.47 13.15
CA GLU A 80 9.60 0.48 14.27
C GLU A 80 8.23 0.69 14.95
N GLN A 81 7.17 0.86 14.18
CA GLN A 81 5.82 0.96 14.73
C GLN A 81 5.38 -0.29 15.49
N MET A 82 5.72 -1.48 14.98
CA MET A 82 5.44 -2.76 15.65
C MET A 82 6.24 -2.90 16.95
N GLU A 83 7.51 -2.51 16.96
CA GLU A 83 8.36 -2.51 18.15
C GLU A 83 7.84 -1.56 19.23
N LYS A 84 7.41 -0.34 18.84
CA LYS A 84 6.75 0.61 19.74
C LYS A 84 5.51 0.01 20.38
N ARG A 85 4.63 -0.65 19.61
CA ARG A 85 3.43 -1.31 20.15
C ARG A 85 3.77 -2.43 21.14
N VAL A 86 4.80 -3.23 20.86
CA VAL A 86 5.27 -4.27 21.79
C VAL A 86 5.82 -3.65 23.07
N ALA A 87 6.61 -2.58 22.97
CA ALA A 87 7.12 -1.87 24.14
C ALA A 87 5.98 -1.31 25.00
N SER A 88 5.01 -0.61 24.40
CA SER A 88 3.83 -0.11 25.11
C SER A 88 3.01 -1.23 25.76
N HIS A 89 2.86 -2.38 25.09
CA HIS A 89 2.19 -3.54 25.67
C HIS A 89 2.91 -4.02 26.94
N LEU A 90 4.24 -4.20 26.86
CA LEU A 90 5.06 -4.67 27.98
C LEU A 90 5.00 -3.73 29.18
N SER A 91 5.10 -2.42 28.96
CA SER A 91 4.94 -1.43 30.03
C SER A 91 3.57 -1.54 30.71
N ARG A 92 2.50 -1.74 29.93
CA ARG A 92 1.13 -1.84 30.45
C ARG A 92 0.90 -3.11 31.26
N VAL A 93 1.43 -4.26 30.84
CA VAL A 93 1.27 -5.53 31.58
C VAL A 93 2.15 -5.56 32.82
N PHE A 94 3.34 -4.95 32.77
CA PHE A 94 4.21 -4.78 33.93
C PHE A 94 3.53 -3.99 35.05
N GLN A 95 2.89 -2.87 34.73
CA GLN A 95 2.10 -2.08 35.71
C GLN A 95 0.95 -2.86 36.34
N LYS A 96 0.45 -3.90 35.66
CA LYS A 96 -0.63 -4.78 36.14
C LYS A 96 -0.11 -6.02 36.87
N GLY A 97 1.21 -6.15 37.05
CA GLY A 97 1.83 -7.35 37.66
C GLY A 97 1.70 -8.62 36.81
N ILE A 98 1.36 -8.50 35.52
CA ILE A 98 1.22 -9.65 34.61
C ILE A 98 2.60 -9.93 34.01
N PRO A 99 3.18 -11.13 34.22
CA PRO A 99 4.48 -11.46 33.68
C PRO A 99 4.40 -11.70 32.17
N ASP A 100 5.10 -10.86 31.40
CA ASP A 100 5.32 -11.07 29.96
C ASP A 100 6.70 -10.54 29.54
N ARG A 101 7.21 -11.01 28.40
CA ARG A 101 8.51 -10.60 27.85
C ARG A 101 8.55 -10.79 26.34
N ARG A 102 9.51 -10.12 25.69
CA ARG A 102 9.77 -10.32 24.26
C ARG A 102 10.07 -11.79 23.97
N ASN A 103 9.47 -12.33 22.91
CA ASN A 103 9.54 -13.73 22.52
C ASN A 103 9.90 -13.86 21.04
N GLY A 104 11.00 -13.20 20.67
CA GLY A 104 11.54 -13.15 19.31
C GLY A 104 10.64 -12.41 18.31
N SER A 105 10.88 -12.71 17.03
CA SER A 105 10.10 -12.24 15.90
C SER A 105 9.84 -13.39 14.93
N HIS A 106 8.90 -13.19 14.00
CA HIS A 106 8.73 -14.09 12.86
C HIS A 106 8.73 -13.29 11.57
N ILE A 107 9.24 -13.90 10.51
CA ILE A 107 9.29 -13.30 9.18
C ILE A 107 7.94 -13.44 8.50
N ARG A 108 7.49 -12.39 7.83
CA ARG A 108 6.38 -12.42 6.87
C ARG A 108 6.79 -11.80 5.55
N HIS A 109 6.30 -12.41 4.49
CA HIS A 109 6.34 -11.87 3.14
C HIS A 109 4.95 -11.30 2.85
N VAL A 110 4.90 -10.00 2.55
CA VAL A 110 3.68 -9.30 2.17
C VAL A 110 3.87 -8.75 0.77
N LEU A 111 3.06 -9.24 -0.17
CA LEU A 111 3.07 -8.76 -1.53
C LEU A 111 2.39 -7.38 -1.60
N THR A 112 3.09 -6.40 -2.19
CA THR A 112 2.61 -5.02 -2.36
C THR A 112 2.82 -4.54 -3.80
N GLU A 113 2.29 -3.38 -4.14
CA GLU A 113 2.56 -2.69 -5.41
C GLU A 113 4.04 -2.40 -5.66
N LEU A 114 4.84 -2.30 -4.59
CA LEU A 114 6.30 -2.11 -4.64
C LEU A 114 7.06 -3.45 -4.80
N GLY A 115 6.32 -4.57 -4.83
CA GLY A 115 6.84 -5.93 -4.77
C GLY A 115 6.71 -6.52 -3.37
N THR A 116 7.34 -7.68 -3.17
CA THR A 116 7.29 -8.38 -1.88
C THR A 116 8.15 -7.68 -0.84
N ILE A 117 7.50 -7.25 0.25
CA ILE A 117 8.12 -6.67 1.44
C ILE A 117 8.31 -7.78 2.48
N ILE A 118 9.53 -7.90 2.98
CA ILE A 118 9.88 -8.84 4.05
C ILE A 118 9.84 -8.10 5.38
N LEU A 119 9.03 -8.61 6.31
CA LEU A 119 8.76 -7.98 7.59
C LEU A 119 9.13 -8.91 8.74
N SER A 120 9.94 -8.39 9.67
CA SER A 120 10.20 -9.04 10.95
C SER A 120 9.16 -8.56 11.96
N ILE A 121 8.19 -9.41 12.29
CA ILE A 121 7.08 -9.07 13.18
C ILE A 121 7.48 -9.43 14.63
N PRO A 122 7.76 -8.45 15.51
CA PRO A 122 8.09 -8.70 16.90
C PRO A 122 6.86 -9.23 17.65
N ARG A 123 7.09 -10.05 18.69
CA ARG A 123 6.00 -10.59 19.52
C ARG A 123 6.43 -10.84 20.96
N THR A 124 5.45 -11.02 21.82
CA THR A 124 5.61 -11.59 23.16
C THR A 124 4.87 -12.92 23.24
N ARG A 125 4.71 -13.49 24.44
CA ARG A 125 3.86 -14.68 24.62
C ARG A 125 2.37 -14.33 24.60
N LEU A 126 2.01 -13.13 25.05
CA LEU A 126 0.63 -12.70 25.21
C LEU A 126 0.17 -11.73 24.11
N PHE A 127 1.09 -11.19 23.29
CA PHE A 127 0.77 -10.14 22.33
C PHE A 127 1.57 -10.21 21.04
N SER A 128 0.93 -9.77 19.95
CA SER A 128 1.57 -9.55 18.66
C SER A 128 0.89 -8.36 17.96
N PRO A 129 1.64 -7.43 17.33
CA PRO A 129 1.11 -6.21 16.74
C PRO A 129 0.46 -6.44 15.36
N LYS A 130 -0.31 -7.53 15.19
CA LYS A 130 -1.03 -7.92 13.95
C LYS A 130 -2.18 -6.95 13.57
N GLY A 131 -2.32 -5.82 14.24
CA GLY A 131 -3.26 -4.76 13.88
C GLY A 131 -2.63 -3.66 13.02
N ILE A 132 -1.31 -3.65 12.85
CA ILE A 132 -0.64 -2.75 11.88
C ILE A 132 -0.78 -3.33 10.46
N ILE A 133 -0.70 -4.65 10.36
CA ILE A 133 -0.94 -5.41 9.14
C ILE A 133 -1.95 -6.46 9.52
N ALA A 134 -3.11 -6.45 8.86
CA ALA A 134 -4.19 -7.38 9.15
C ALA A 134 -3.64 -8.81 9.30
N ALA A 135 -4.10 -9.49 10.35
CA ALA A 135 -3.60 -10.80 10.69
C ALA A 135 -3.77 -11.75 9.49
N TYR A 136 -2.67 -12.39 9.08
CA TYR A 136 -2.63 -13.36 7.97
C TYR A 136 -2.75 -12.80 6.55
N THR A 137 -2.73 -11.48 6.38
CA THR A 137 -2.67 -10.85 5.05
C THR A 137 -1.37 -11.21 4.34
N ARG A 138 -1.47 -11.89 3.20
CA ARG A 138 -0.32 -12.23 2.33
C ARG A 138 -0.06 -11.17 1.26
N ARG A 139 -1.06 -10.35 0.95
CA ARG A 139 -1.01 -9.31 -0.09
C ARG A 139 -1.94 -8.16 0.26
N ILE A 140 -1.62 -6.95 -0.15
CA ILE A 140 -2.49 -5.78 0.04
C ILE A 140 -3.76 -5.89 -0.81
N ARG A 141 -4.83 -5.21 -0.41
CA ARG A 141 -6.17 -5.35 -1.03
C ARG A 141 -6.20 -4.81 -2.45
N GLU A 142 -5.33 -3.84 -2.72
CA GLU A 142 -5.15 -3.20 -4.02
C GLU A 142 -4.74 -4.22 -5.09
N ILE A 143 -3.97 -5.25 -4.70
CA ILE A 143 -3.63 -6.36 -5.59
C ILE A 143 -4.83 -7.24 -5.89
N ASP A 144 -5.70 -7.48 -4.90
CA ASP A 144 -6.96 -8.21 -5.13
C ASP A 144 -7.85 -7.44 -6.13
N HIS A 145 -7.92 -6.12 -6.01
CA HIS A 145 -8.64 -5.28 -6.96
C HIS A 145 -8.05 -5.35 -8.38
N LEU A 146 -6.72 -5.35 -8.51
CA LEU A 146 -6.05 -5.52 -9.81
C LEU A 146 -6.35 -6.88 -10.44
N ILE A 147 -6.32 -7.95 -9.64
CA ILE A 147 -6.67 -9.31 -10.10
C ILE A 147 -8.11 -9.33 -10.63
N ILE A 148 -9.05 -8.77 -9.87
CA ILE A 148 -10.47 -8.70 -10.26
C ILE A 148 -10.63 -7.88 -11.53
N ALA A 149 -9.99 -6.71 -11.62
CA ALA A 149 -10.06 -5.85 -12.80
C ALA A 149 -9.54 -6.56 -14.05
N CYS A 150 -8.39 -7.24 -13.97
CA CYS A 150 -7.86 -8.02 -15.08
C CYS A 150 -8.84 -9.12 -15.54
N PHE A 151 -9.46 -9.83 -14.60
CA PHE A 151 -10.44 -10.86 -14.92
C PHE A 151 -11.70 -10.28 -15.57
N LEU A 152 -12.24 -9.18 -15.04
CA LEU A 152 -13.39 -8.47 -15.61
C LEU A 152 -13.12 -7.94 -17.02
N LEU A 153 -11.86 -7.61 -17.33
CA LEU A 153 -11.41 -7.24 -18.68
C LEU A 153 -11.21 -8.45 -19.63
N GLY A 154 -11.54 -9.66 -19.19
CA GLY A 154 -11.54 -10.87 -20.03
C GLY A 154 -10.22 -11.66 -20.03
N LEU A 155 -9.28 -11.35 -19.13
CA LEU A 155 -8.07 -12.17 -18.98
C LEU A 155 -8.41 -13.47 -18.25
N SER A 156 -8.00 -14.61 -18.83
CA SER A 156 -8.09 -15.90 -18.14
C SER A 156 -7.19 -15.90 -16.89
N THR A 157 -7.49 -16.76 -15.91
CA THR A 157 -6.73 -16.85 -14.65
C THR A 157 -5.21 -17.01 -14.84
N ARG A 158 -4.80 -17.74 -15.90
CA ARG A 158 -3.38 -17.87 -16.29
C ARG A 158 -2.81 -16.57 -16.87
N LYS A 159 -3.57 -15.90 -17.77
CA LYS A 159 -3.14 -14.64 -18.38
C LYS A 159 -3.02 -13.51 -17.35
N VAL A 160 -3.88 -13.48 -16.32
CA VAL A 160 -3.76 -12.54 -15.20
C VAL A 160 -2.41 -12.67 -14.50
N GLY A 161 -2.00 -13.91 -14.16
CA GLY A 161 -0.71 -14.15 -13.50
C GLY A 161 0.50 -13.70 -14.33
N VAL A 162 0.45 -13.90 -15.64
CA VAL A 162 1.50 -13.42 -16.57
C VAL A 162 1.49 -11.89 -16.66
N ALA A 163 0.33 -11.27 -16.82
CA ALA A 163 0.19 -9.82 -16.98
C ALA A 163 0.68 -9.05 -15.76
N LEU A 164 0.42 -9.55 -14.55
CA LEU A 164 0.81 -8.88 -13.31
C LEU A 164 2.27 -9.17 -12.88
N CYS A 165 2.93 -10.16 -13.48
CA CYS A 165 4.28 -10.60 -13.08
C CYS A 165 5.31 -9.47 -13.16
N GLY A 166 5.29 -8.68 -14.24
CA GLY A 166 6.24 -7.57 -14.43
C GLY A 166 6.06 -6.43 -13.42
N LEU A 167 4.82 -6.20 -12.97
CA LEU A 167 4.51 -5.17 -11.97
C LEU A 167 4.85 -5.63 -10.55
N LEU A 168 4.49 -6.86 -10.21
CA LEU A 168 4.56 -7.38 -8.85
C LEU A 168 5.93 -7.99 -8.51
N GLY A 169 6.73 -8.34 -9.52
CA GLY A 169 8.03 -9.01 -9.34
C GLY A 169 7.91 -10.49 -8.95
N GLU A 170 6.70 -11.00 -8.77
CA GLU A 170 6.40 -12.42 -8.57
C GLU A 170 5.14 -12.83 -9.33
N GLN A 171 5.09 -14.10 -9.76
CA GLN A 171 3.95 -14.62 -10.50
C GLN A 171 2.81 -15.02 -9.56
N ILE A 172 1.62 -14.49 -9.81
CA ILE A 172 0.40 -14.91 -9.11
C ILE A 172 -0.10 -16.23 -9.71
N SER A 173 -0.34 -17.23 -8.85
CA SER A 173 -0.85 -18.53 -9.31
C SER A 173 -2.32 -18.45 -9.75
N PRO A 174 -2.75 -19.27 -10.73
CA PRO A 174 -4.15 -19.33 -11.16
C PRO A 174 -5.13 -19.67 -10.01
N GLN A 175 -4.70 -20.49 -9.04
CA GLN A 175 -5.54 -20.76 -7.86
C GLN A 175 -5.72 -19.51 -6.99
N THR A 176 -4.69 -18.66 -6.89
CA THR A 176 -4.79 -17.40 -6.15
C THR A 176 -5.80 -16.49 -6.82
N VAL A 177 -5.74 -16.34 -8.14
CA VAL A 177 -6.74 -15.57 -8.91
C VAL A 177 -8.14 -16.08 -8.62
N SER A 178 -8.36 -17.40 -8.73
CA SER A 178 -9.68 -18.00 -8.50
C SER A 178 -10.25 -17.80 -7.09
N ARG A 179 -9.40 -17.68 -6.06
CA ARG A 179 -9.85 -17.43 -4.66
C ARG A 179 -10.28 -16.00 -4.41
N VAL A 180 -9.80 -15.05 -5.20
CA VAL A 180 -10.09 -13.62 -5.04
C VAL A 180 -11.38 -13.23 -5.77
N LEU A 181 -11.70 -13.96 -6.84
CA LEU A 181 -12.91 -13.70 -7.61
C LEU A 181 -14.16 -14.02 -6.79
N PRO A 182 -15.21 -13.18 -6.88
CA PRO A 182 -16.50 -13.47 -6.28
C PRO A 182 -17.05 -14.80 -6.82
N GLN A 183 -17.59 -15.60 -5.92
CA GLN A 183 -18.30 -16.86 -6.22
C GLN A 183 -19.77 -16.58 -6.53
#